data_AF-A0A3N0VKJ5-F1
#
_entry.id   AF-A0A3N0VKJ5-F1
#
_cell.length_a   1.000
_cell.length_b   1.000
_cell.length_c   1.000
_cell.angle_alpha   90.00
_cell.angle_beta   90.00
_cell.angle_gamma   90.00
#
_symmetry.space_group_name_H-M   'P 1'
#
loop_
_entity.id
_entity.type
_entity.pdbx_description
1 polymer ?
#
loop_
_entity_poly.entity_id
_entity_poly.type
_entity_poly.pdbx_seq_one_letter_code
_entity_poly.pdbx_strand_id
1 'polypeptide(L)' 'MNSPRAKSAVRSGRLAARRAFVVQLDEDMPARLTEPVSGRVENIATGEQSLFDSLDDLESFMRRSLANGD' A
#
# COMPACT_ATOMS: atom_id res chain seq x y z
N MET A 1 1.92 15.68 -38.32
CA MET A 1 1.13 14.62 -37.65
C MET A 1 1.39 14.73 -36.16
N ASN A 2 0.45 15.30 -35.38
CA ASN A 2 0.62 15.52 -33.94
C ASN A 2 0.04 14.33 -33.18
N SER A 3 0.88 13.53 -32.53
CA SER A 3 0.48 12.36 -31.74
C SER A 3 -0.31 12.75 -30.49
N PRO A 4 -1.60 12.39 -30.35
CA PRO A 4 -2.38 12.64 -29.16
C PRO A 4 -2.42 11.37 -28.30
N ARG A 5 -1.31 10.98 -27.66
CA ARG A 5 -1.32 9.77 -26.79
C ARG A 5 -0.54 9.85 -25.48
N ALA A 6 0.28 10.89 -25.26
CA ALA A 6 1.09 10.97 -24.03
C ALA A 6 0.32 11.40 -22.77
N LYS A 7 -0.87 12.01 -22.88
CA LYS A 7 -1.60 12.55 -21.71
C LYS A 7 -2.34 11.50 -20.87
N SER A 8 -2.64 10.33 -21.44
CA SER A 8 -3.44 9.30 -20.75
C SER A 8 -2.61 8.45 -19.78
N ALA A 9 -1.36 8.13 -20.13
CA ALA A 9 -0.47 7.29 -19.32
C ALA A 9 -0.02 7.95 -18.01
N VAL A 10 0.15 9.28 -18.00
CA VAL A 10 0.57 10.02 -16.79
C VAL A 10 -0.54 10.03 -15.74
N ARG A 11 -1.81 10.12 -16.17
CA ARG A 11 -2.97 10.07 -15.26
C ARG A 11 -3.17 8.68 -14.68
N SER A 12 -2.97 7.63 -15.48
CA SER A 12 -3.04 6.24 -14.98
C SER A 12 -1.89 5.90 -14.04
N GLY A 13 -0.67 6.38 -14.30
CA GLY A 13 0.48 6.16 -13.43
C GLY A 13 0.32 6.82 -12.06
N ARG A 14 -0.18 8.06 -12.01
CA ARG A 14 -0.44 8.78 -10.75
C ARG A 14 -1.57 8.14 -9.93
N LEU A 15 -2.63 7.67 -10.60
CA LEU A 15 -3.71 6.96 -9.93
C LEU A 15 -3.26 5.58 -9.40
N ALA A 16 -2.42 4.87 -10.16
CA ALA A 16 -1.82 3.62 -9.71
C ALA A 16 -0.90 3.82 -8.50
N ALA A 17 -0.10 4.89 -8.49
CA ALA A 17 0.78 5.23 -7.37
C ALA A 17 0.01 5.55 -6.08
N ARG A 18 -1.15 6.24 -6.18
CA ARG A 18 -1.99 6.55 -5.00
C ARG A 18 -2.54 5.32 -4.28
N ARG A 19 -2.68 4.21 -5.01
CA ARG A 19 -3.16 2.93 -4.50
C ARG A 19 -2.07 1.89 -4.32
N ALA A 20 -0.81 2.31 -4.45
CA ALA A 20 0.32 1.44 -4.25
C ALA A 20 0.85 1.63 -2.84
N PHE A 21 1.05 0.51 -2.16
CA PHE A 21 1.53 0.47 -0.79
C PHE A 21 2.75 -0.44 -0.72
N VAL A 22 3.70 -0.08 0.12
CA VAL A 22 4.80 -0.96 0.53
C VAL A 22 4.48 -1.47 1.93
N VAL A 23 4.59 -2.77 2.14
CA VAL A 23 4.48 -3.39 3.45
C VAL A 23 5.88 -3.78 3.90
N GLN A 24 6.28 -3.32 5.08
CA GLN A 24 7.55 -3.67 5.71
C GLN A 24 7.23 -4.42 7.01
N LEU A 25 7.72 -5.64 7.10
CA LEU A 25 7.60 -6.50 8.27
C LEU A 25 8.74 -6.19 9.24
N ASP A 26 8.49 -6.29 10.54
CA ASP A 26 9.55 -6.12 11.54
C ASP A 26 10.60 -7.25 11.41
N GLU A 27 11.88 -6.91 11.58
CA GLU A 27 13.01 -7.85 11.36
C GLU A 27 12.99 -9.04 12.33
N ASP A 28 12.38 -8.87 13.51
CA ASP A 28 12.27 -9.90 14.54
C ASP A 28 11.11 -10.88 14.26
N MET A 29 10.72 -11.04 12.99
CA MET A 29 9.67 -11.95 12.59
C MET A 29 10.00 -13.38 13.04
N PRO A 30 9.14 -13.98 13.86
CA PRO A 30 9.35 -15.33 14.35
C PRO A 30 9.31 -16.32 13.19
N ALA A 31 10.22 -17.29 13.22
CA ALA A 31 10.33 -18.35 12.21
C ALA A 31 9.05 -19.21 12.08
N ARG A 32 8.08 -19.03 12.98
CA ARG A 32 6.78 -19.69 12.97
C ARG A 32 5.67 -18.63 12.89
N LEU A 33 4.77 -18.80 11.94
CA LEU A 33 3.55 -17.98 11.71
C LEU A 33 2.54 -17.99 12.87
N THR A 34 2.88 -18.53 14.05
CA THR A 34 2.02 -18.62 15.22
C THR A 34 2.07 -17.38 16.10
N GLU A 35 3.03 -16.50 15.87
CA GLU A 35 3.22 -15.25 16.62
C GLU A 35 2.71 -14.05 15.81
N PRO A 36 2.31 -12.96 16.51
CA PRO A 36 1.72 -11.80 15.86
C PRO A 36 2.69 -11.17 14.86
N VAL A 37 2.21 -11.04 13.64
CA VAL A 37 2.93 -10.37 12.54
C VAL A 37 2.67 -8.87 12.66
N SER A 38 3.71 -8.14 13.03
CA SER A 38 3.70 -6.67 13.08
C SER A 38 4.57 -6.04 11.99
N GLY A 39 4.32 -4.77 11.73
CA GLY A 39 5.11 -3.97 10.82
C GLY A 39 4.45 -2.64 10.47
N ARG A 40 4.82 -2.10 9.31
CA ARG A 40 4.27 -0.85 8.79
C ARG A 40 3.86 -0.94 7.33
N VAL A 41 2.87 -0.13 6.98
CA VAL A 41 2.43 0.11 5.60
C VAL A 41 2.71 1.55 5.24
N GLU A 42 3.28 1.79 4.06
CA GLU A 42 3.53 3.13 3.51
C GLU A 42 2.82 3.30 2.16
N ASN A 43 2.10 4.41 1.99
CA ASN A 43 1.54 4.80 0.70
C ASN A 43 2.63 5.42 -0.19
N ILE A 44 2.86 4.85 -1.39
CA ILE A 44 3.94 5.28 -2.28
C ILE A 44 3.76 6.72 -2.80
N ALA A 45 2.52 7.17 -2.98
CA ALA A 45 2.25 8.50 -3.50
C ALA A 45 2.32 9.61 -2.44
N THR A 46 1.91 9.33 -1.21
CA THR A 46 1.81 10.34 -0.14
C THR A 46 2.92 10.25 0.88
N GLY A 47 3.60 9.09 0.99
CA GLY A 47 4.55 8.80 2.07
C GLY A 47 3.87 8.58 3.43
N GLU A 48 2.53 8.53 3.48
CA GLU A 48 1.79 8.29 4.71
C GLU A 48 2.05 6.88 5.22
N GLN A 49 2.31 6.76 6.52
CA GLN A 49 2.65 5.51 7.17
C GLN A 49 1.60 5.12 8.22
N SER A 50 1.35 3.84 8.35
CA SER A 50 0.52 3.26 9.41
C SER A 50 1.15 1.97 9.93
N LEU A 51 1.10 1.77 11.24
CA LEU A 51 1.55 0.54 11.88
C LEU A 51 0.41 -0.50 11.92
N PHE A 52 0.78 -1.77 11.93
CA PHE A 52 -0.14 -2.87 12.21
C PHE A 52 0.53 -3.86 13.16
N ASP A 53 -0.24 -4.44 14.08
CA ASP A 53 0.24 -5.38 15.08
C ASP A 53 -0.17 -6.83 14.76
N SER A 54 -0.99 -7.02 13.72
CA SER A 54 -1.47 -8.32 13.26
C SER A 54 -1.82 -8.34 11.76
N LEU A 55 -1.93 -9.54 11.18
CA LEU A 55 -2.43 -9.71 9.81
C LEU A 55 -3.88 -9.25 9.64
N ASP A 56 -4.71 -9.39 10.69
CA ASP A 56 -6.10 -8.94 10.67
C ASP A 56 -6.21 -7.41 10.62
N ASP A 57 -5.29 -6.72 11.32
CA ASP A 57 -5.18 -5.25 11.26
C ASP A 57 -4.74 -4.78 9.88
N LEU A 58 -3.76 -5.48 9.28
CA LEU A 58 -3.31 -5.21 7.92
C LEU A 58 -4.43 -5.46 6.90
N GLU A 59 -5.17 -6.55 7.01
CA GLU A 59 -6.31 -6.83 6.14
C GLU A 59 -7.39 -5.75 6.28
N SER A 60 -7.70 -5.35 7.52
CA SER A 60 -8.66 -4.30 7.81
C SER A 60 -8.23 -2.96 7.21
N PHE A 61 -6.94 -2.63 7.30
CA PHE A 61 -6.37 -1.46 6.63
C PHE A 61 -6.59 -1.54 5.11
N MET A 62 -6.23 -2.65 4.47
CA MET A 62 -6.35 -2.81 3.02
C MET A 62 -7.81 -2.69 2.55
N ARG A 63 -8.76 -3.28 3.27
CA ARG A 63 -10.19 -3.17 2.97
C ARG A 63 -10.70 -1.73 3.05
N ARG A 64 -10.29 -0.98 4.09
CA ARG A 64 -10.65 0.44 4.23
C ARG A 64 -10.03 1.31 3.14
N SER A 65 -8.74 1.13 2.85
CA SER A 65 -8.03 1.89 1.82
C SER A 65 -8.61 1.67 0.43
N LEU A 66 -9.06 0.45 0.11
CA LEU A 66 -9.75 0.16 -1.16
C LEU A 66 -11.18 0.73 -1.21
N ALA A 67 -11.90 0.73 -0.10
CA ALA A 67 -13.26 1.26 -0.02
C ALA A 67 -13.30 2.80 -0.09
N ASN A 68 -12.29 3.48 0.46
CA ASN A 68 -12.23 4.94 0.51
C ASN A 68 -11.72 5.59 -0.79
N GLY A 69 -11.21 4.80 -1.74
CA GLY A 69 -10.99 5.24 -3.11
C GLY A 69 -9.91 6.31 -3.33
N ASP A 70 -9.06 6.59 -2.34
CA ASP A 70 -7.93 7.51 -2.45
C ASP A 70 -6.84 7.04 -3.45
#